data_AF-A0A842R8F8-F1
#
_entry.id   AF-A0A842R8F8-F1
#
_cell.length_a   1.000
_cell.length_b   1.000
_cell.length_c   1.000
_cell.angle_alpha   90.00
_cell.angle_beta   90.00
_cell.angle_gamma   90.00
#
_symmetry.space_group_name_H-M   'P 1'
#
loop_
_entity.id
_entity.type
_entity.pdbx_description
1 polymer ?
#
loop_
_entity_poly.entity_id
_entity_poly.type
_entity_poly.pdbx_seq_one_letter_code
_entity_poly.pdbx_strand_id
1 'polypeptide(L)'
;MPFNKKKETKEEIGSRTAKRGFRNEDLVMMKFYNWEEDLIAQKWLSFICKQNKQNYDNLSSVKVEKIAGRHKADILVQLIFKNNSILDAKISLKRQKGERGYNHIHRENAAEFAERFNFSPVAKIALLKYCGVQGYSPFDLYQKGELTNVEYEQYDDIPEKKKHREGTGRFYFDELEEAEQRALINNFSKNIQPILRYILRGEKGSEHPADYLLCTKDLGNDKKLFSIETIAEAIDRAYDDGVISPLNRKHSSLHMGLLTVQRKGGTGGATQLQFKWTNVFPDEKALD
;
A
#
# COMPACT_ATOMS: atom_id res chain seq x y z
N MET A 1 -20.55 -34.93 14.86
CA MET A 1 -19.17 -34.85 14.32
C MET A 1 -18.81 -33.38 14.12
N PRO A 2 -17.70 -32.87 14.67
CA PRO A 2 -17.30 -31.49 14.40
C PRO A 2 -16.83 -31.41 12.94
N PHE A 3 -17.42 -30.51 12.16
CA PHE A 3 -16.96 -30.15 10.83
C PHE A 3 -15.54 -29.58 10.94
N ASN A 4 -14.55 -30.40 10.61
CA ASN A 4 -13.15 -30.01 10.59
C ASN A 4 -12.95 -29.09 9.36
N LYS A 5 -13.11 -27.78 9.53
CA LYS A 5 -12.83 -26.80 8.46
C LYS A 5 -11.35 -26.96 8.07
N LYS A 6 -11.11 -27.47 6.87
CA LYS A 6 -9.76 -27.58 6.28
C LYS A 6 -9.10 -26.21 6.38
N LYS A 7 -7.96 -26.14 7.09
CA LYS A 7 -7.23 -24.89 7.30
C LYS A 7 -6.60 -24.47 5.97
N GLU A 8 -7.10 -23.38 5.40
CA GLU A 8 -6.61 -22.86 4.11
C GLU A 8 -5.12 -22.51 4.18
N THR A 9 -4.42 -22.75 3.08
CA THR A 9 -3.02 -22.39 2.92
C THR A 9 -2.86 -20.87 2.75
N LYS A 10 -1.64 -20.35 2.98
CA LYS A 10 -1.36 -18.91 2.77
C LYS A 10 -1.57 -18.48 1.31
N GLU A 11 -1.34 -19.38 0.36
CA GLU A 11 -1.53 -19.13 -1.07
C GLU A 11 -3.01 -19.06 -1.43
N GLU A 12 -3.83 -19.96 -0.89
CA GLU A 12 -5.29 -19.93 -1.05
C GLU A 12 -5.90 -18.66 -0.45
N ILE A 13 -5.44 -18.26 0.75
CA ILE A 13 -5.85 -17.01 1.40
C ILE A 13 -5.47 -15.80 0.54
N GLY A 14 -4.25 -15.77 0.01
CA GLY A 14 -3.76 -14.72 -0.89
C GLY A 14 -4.57 -14.61 -2.18
N SER A 15 -4.79 -15.74 -2.87
CA SER A 15 -5.57 -15.83 -4.10
C SER A 15 -7.03 -15.40 -3.88
N ARG A 16 -7.67 -15.86 -2.81
CA ARG A 16 -9.03 -15.43 -2.46
C ARG A 16 -9.10 -13.94 -2.13
N THR A 17 -8.08 -13.40 -1.47
CA THR A 17 -8.00 -11.96 -1.17
C THR A 17 -7.90 -11.14 -2.47
N ALA A 18 -7.08 -11.58 -3.43
CA ALA A 18 -6.97 -10.96 -4.74
C ALA A 18 -8.31 -11.01 -5.53
N LYS A 19 -8.98 -12.17 -5.57
CA LYS A 19 -10.30 -12.32 -6.20
C LYS A 19 -11.36 -11.38 -5.62
N ARG A 20 -11.32 -11.14 -4.30
CA ARG A 20 -12.23 -10.18 -3.65
C ARG A 20 -11.89 -8.72 -3.99
N GLY A 21 -10.63 -8.42 -4.31
CA GLY A 21 -10.23 -7.12 -4.85
C GLY A 21 -10.86 -6.87 -6.21
N PHE A 22 -10.73 -7.81 -7.15
CA PHE A 22 -11.34 -7.69 -8.48
C PHE A 22 -12.87 -7.55 -8.42
N ARG A 23 -13.54 -8.33 -7.56
CA ARG A 23 -14.99 -8.19 -7.34
C ARG A 23 -15.37 -6.81 -6.78
N ASN A 24 -14.48 -6.17 -6.04
CA ASN A 24 -14.71 -4.81 -5.53
C ASN A 24 -14.61 -3.77 -6.65
N GLU A 25 -13.66 -3.94 -7.58
CA GLU A 25 -13.59 -3.11 -8.78
C GLU A 25 -14.88 -3.23 -9.59
N ASP A 26 -15.33 -4.46 -9.86
CA ASP A 26 -16.57 -4.72 -10.61
C ASP A 26 -17.79 -4.08 -9.91
N LEU A 27 -17.86 -4.18 -8.59
CA LEU A 27 -18.92 -3.57 -7.79
C LEU A 27 -18.92 -2.04 -7.93
N VAL A 28 -17.74 -1.39 -7.84
CA VAL A 28 -17.64 0.07 -7.98
C VAL A 28 -17.99 0.51 -9.40
N MET A 29 -17.53 -0.23 -10.42
CA MET A 29 -17.88 0.06 -11.81
C MET A 29 -19.39 -0.06 -12.06
N MET A 30 -20.04 -1.08 -11.51
CA MET A 30 -21.50 -1.24 -11.61
C MET A 30 -22.26 -0.04 -11.05
N LYS A 31 -21.78 0.55 -9.94
CA LYS A 31 -22.37 1.77 -9.39
C LYS A 31 -22.25 2.95 -10.36
N PHE A 32 -21.10 3.12 -11.02
CA PHE A 32 -20.93 4.16 -12.04
C PHE A 32 -21.76 3.89 -13.30
N TYR A 33 -21.94 2.64 -13.72
CA TYR A 33 -22.84 2.30 -14.83
C TYR A 33 -24.30 2.69 -14.53
N ASN A 34 -24.73 2.51 -13.28
CA ASN A 34 -26.09 2.82 -12.84
C ASN A 34 -26.18 4.18 -12.12
N TRP A 35 -25.32 5.13 -12.45
CA TRP A 35 -25.16 6.37 -11.66
C TRP A 35 -26.45 7.22 -11.57
N GLU A 36 -27.36 7.13 -12.54
CA GLU A 36 -28.63 7.85 -12.53
C GLU A 36 -29.57 7.36 -11.41
N GLU A 37 -29.42 6.11 -10.97
CA GLU A 37 -30.24 5.48 -9.93
C GLU A 37 -29.45 5.21 -8.63
N ASP A 38 -28.11 5.18 -8.69
CA ASP A 38 -27.26 4.88 -7.55
C ASP A 38 -26.85 6.14 -6.76
N LEU A 39 -27.53 6.39 -5.64
CA LEU A 39 -27.28 7.56 -4.78
C LEU A 39 -25.82 7.70 -4.31
N ILE A 40 -25.08 6.60 -4.18
CA ILE A 40 -23.67 6.64 -3.79
C ILE A 40 -22.81 7.10 -4.96
N ALA A 41 -23.07 6.61 -6.17
CA ALA A 41 -22.40 7.08 -7.37
C ALA A 41 -22.67 8.57 -7.63
N GLN A 42 -23.92 9.04 -7.43
CA GLN A 42 -24.26 10.46 -7.56
C GLN A 42 -23.45 11.33 -6.60
N LYS A 43 -23.29 10.90 -5.34
CA LYS A 43 -22.43 11.60 -4.36
C LYS A 43 -20.97 11.65 -4.82
N TRP A 44 -20.44 10.57 -5.38
CA TRP A 44 -19.06 10.55 -5.91
C TRP A 44 -18.89 11.50 -7.09
N LEU A 45 -19.81 11.47 -8.06
CA LEU A 45 -19.77 12.31 -9.25
C LEU A 45 -19.94 13.79 -8.89
N SER A 46 -20.86 14.12 -7.97
CA SER A 46 -21.03 15.47 -7.44
C SER A 46 -19.75 15.97 -6.76
N PHE A 47 -19.10 15.12 -5.95
CA PHE A 47 -17.80 15.43 -5.35
C PHE A 47 -16.73 15.70 -6.42
N ILE A 48 -16.57 14.83 -7.42
CA ILE A 48 -15.61 15.00 -8.52
C ILE A 48 -15.88 16.30 -9.29
N CYS A 49 -17.13 16.59 -9.63
CA CYS A 49 -17.52 17.83 -10.29
C CYS A 49 -17.14 19.06 -9.46
N LYS A 50 -17.46 19.05 -8.16
CA LYS A 50 -17.12 20.14 -7.24
C LYS A 50 -15.60 20.40 -7.17
N GLN A 51 -14.78 19.34 -7.07
CA GLN A 51 -13.32 19.47 -7.05
C GLN A 51 -12.76 20.07 -8.35
N ASN A 52 -13.46 19.87 -9.47
CA ASN A 52 -13.06 20.36 -10.79
C ASN A 52 -13.81 21.60 -11.25
N LYS A 53 -14.56 22.25 -10.35
CA LYS A 53 -15.37 23.45 -10.64
C LYS A 53 -16.36 23.23 -11.80
N GLN A 54 -16.86 22.00 -11.94
CA GLN A 54 -17.91 21.63 -12.88
C GLN A 54 -19.26 21.61 -12.18
N ASN A 55 -20.34 21.90 -12.93
CA ASN A 55 -21.69 21.77 -12.42
C ASN A 55 -22.21 20.34 -12.68
N TYR A 56 -22.54 19.61 -11.61
CA TYR A 56 -23.11 18.27 -11.68
C TYR A 56 -24.42 18.22 -12.48
N ASP A 57 -25.27 19.26 -12.42
CA ASP A 57 -26.54 19.31 -13.16
C ASP A 57 -26.35 19.38 -14.68
N ASN A 58 -25.13 19.70 -15.12
CA ASN A 58 -24.74 19.69 -16.54
C ASN A 58 -24.17 18.34 -16.98
N LEU A 59 -24.05 17.35 -16.09
CA LEU A 59 -23.60 16.01 -16.46
C LEU A 59 -24.63 15.38 -17.41
N SER A 60 -24.14 14.88 -18.54
CA SER A 60 -24.95 14.29 -19.61
C SER A 60 -24.77 12.78 -19.67
N SER A 61 -23.54 12.30 -19.51
CA SER A 61 -23.27 10.86 -19.42
C SER A 61 -21.99 10.56 -18.65
N VAL A 62 -21.89 9.33 -18.17
CA VAL A 62 -20.73 8.78 -17.49
C VAL A 62 -20.26 7.53 -18.23
N LYS A 63 -18.97 7.46 -18.54
CA LYS A 63 -18.32 6.25 -19.04
C LYS A 63 -17.32 5.77 -18.00
N VAL A 64 -17.19 4.46 -17.82
CA VAL A 64 -16.20 3.88 -16.92
C VAL A 64 -15.51 2.69 -17.58
N GLU A 65 -14.19 2.65 -17.44
CA GLU A 65 -13.34 1.58 -17.96
C GLU A 65 -12.28 1.16 -16.93
N LYS A 66 -11.84 -0.10 -17.03
CA LYS A 66 -10.70 -0.58 -16.25
C LYS A 66 -9.41 -0.11 -16.90
N ILE A 67 -8.48 0.34 -16.07
CA ILE A 67 -7.13 0.64 -16.51
C ILE A 67 -6.31 -0.65 -16.41
N ALA A 68 -5.93 -1.21 -17.55
CA ALA A 68 -5.10 -2.41 -17.61
C ALA A 68 -3.63 -2.08 -17.37
N GLY A 69 -2.88 -3.00 -16.75
CA GLY A 69 -1.43 -2.84 -16.54
C GLY A 69 -1.05 -2.45 -15.12
N ARG A 70 0.14 -1.89 -14.95
CA ARG A 70 0.69 -1.49 -13.64
C ARG A 70 0.58 0.02 -13.45
N HIS A 71 -0.64 0.48 -13.21
CA HIS A 71 -0.94 1.89 -12.95
C HIS A 71 -1.38 2.10 -11.50
N LYS A 72 -1.55 3.37 -11.11
CA LYS A 72 -2.02 3.72 -9.76
C LYS A 72 -3.52 3.87 -9.69
N ALA A 73 -4.12 4.39 -10.75
CA ALA A 73 -5.55 4.30 -10.96
C ALA A 73 -5.91 2.89 -11.43
N ASP A 74 -7.03 2.39 -10.91
CA ASP A 74 -7.58 1.08 -11.25
C ASP A 74 -8.70 1.24 -12.29
N ILE A 75 -9.40 2.39 -12.29
CA ILE A 75 -10.44 2.73 -13.27
C ILE A 75 -10.29 4.18 -13.77
N LEU A 76 -10.73 4.43 -15.00
CA LEU A 76 -10.98 5.77 -15.54
C LEU A 76 -12.49 5.98 -15.62
N VAL A 77 -12.97 7.06 -15.01
CA VAL A 77 -14.36 7.53 -15.12
C VAL A 77 -14.35 8.83 -15.93
N GLN A 78 -15.00 8.82 -17.09
CA GLN A 78 -15.14 10.00 -17.95
C GLN A 78 -16.53 10.61 -17.75
N LEU A 79 -16.57 11.87 -17.34
CA LEU A 79 -17.78 12.66 -17.18
C LEU A 79 -17.93 13.52 -18.42
N ILE A 80 -19.02 13.33 -19.16
CA ILE A 80 -19.33 14.09 -20.38
C ILE A 80 -20.47 15.05 -20.04
N PHE A 81 -20.24 16.34 -20.21
CA PHE A 81 -21.21 17.38 -19.89
C PHE A 81 -22.04 17.79 -21.11
N LYS A 82 -23.17 18.47 -20.89
CA LYS A 82 -24.11 18.95 -21.95
C LYS A 82 -23.44 19.84 -23.00
N ASN A 83 -22.34 20.51 -22.66
CA ASN A 83 -21.53 21.31 -23.57
C ASN A 83 -20.47 20.49 -24.34
N ASN A 84 -20.52 19.16 -24.27
CA ASN A 84 -19.54 18.21 -24.81
C ASN A 84 -18.13 18.29 -24.21
N SER A 85 -17.93 19.07 -23.13
CA SER A 85 -16.68 19.00 -22.36
C SER A 85 -16.56 17.66 -21.65
N ILE A 86 -15.32 17.17 -21.52
CA ILE A 86 -15.01 15.89 -20.89
C ILE A 86 -14.10 16.15 -19.69
N LEU A 87 -14.42 15.53 -18.56
CA LEU A 87 -13.56 15.45 -17.38
C LEU A 87 -13.19 13.99 -17.13
N ASP A 88 -11.90 13.70 -17.20
CA ASP A 88 -11.35 12.40 -16.82
C ASP A 88 -11.07 12.38 -15.31
N ALA A 89 -11.62 11.38 -14.62
CA ALA A 89 -11.34 11.09 -13.22
C ALA A 89 -10.70 9.70 -13.09
N LYS A 90 -9.39 9.67 -12.81
CA LYS A 90 -8.65 8.42 -12.61
C LYS A 90 -8.70 8.01 -11.14
N ILE A 91 -9.28 6.86 -10.83
CA ILE A 91 -9.61 6.48 -9.46
C ILE A 91 -8.82 5.24 -9.05
N SER A 92 -8.09 5.32 -7.94
CA SER A 92 -7.53 4.14 -7.26
C SER A 92 -8.58 3.56 -6.30
N LEU A 93 -8.77 2.25 -6.36
CA LEU A 93 -9.73 1.50 -5.57
C LEU A 93 -9.03 0.72 -4.46
N LYS A 94 -9.56 0.80 -3.24
CA LYS A 94 -9.09 -0.01 -2.10
C LYS A 94 -10.26 -0.62 -1.33
N ARG A 95 -10.03 -1.80 -0.77
CA ARG A 95 -11.04 -2.56 -0.03
C ARG A 95 -10.57 -2.86 1.39
N GLN A 96 -11.31 -2.41 2.38
CA GLN A 96 -11.12 -2.74 3.78
C GLN A 96 -12.13 -3.80 4.22
N LYS A 97 -11.67 -4.78 5.01
CA LYS A 97 -12.54 -5.78 5.64
C LYS A 97 -12.64 -5.47 7.14
N GLY A 98 -13.85 -5.22 7.63
CA GLY A 98 -14.08 -4.90 9.04
C GLY A 98 -13.37 -3.62 9.50
N GLU A 99 -13.13 -3.52 10.80
CA GLU A 99 -12.56 -2.32 11.43
C GLU A 99 -11.07 -2.15 11.18
N ARG A 100 -10.32 -3.25 11.03
CA ARG A 100 -8.87 -3.22 10.81
C ARG A 100 -8.50 -3.83 9.47
N GLY A 101 -7.88 -3.03 8.60
CA GLY A 101 -7.43 -3.45 7.28
C GLY A 101 -5.95 -3.17 7.06
N TYR A 102 -5.27 -4.07 6.36
CA TYR A 102 -3.92 -3.85 5.84
C TYR A 102 -3.94 -3.98 4.32
N ASN A 103 -3.87 -2.85 3.63
CA ASN A 103 -3.93 -2.83 2.17
C ASN A 103 -2.53 -2.72 1.59
N HIS A 104 -2.22 -3.57 0.61
CA HIS A 104 -1.01 -3.40 -0.17
C HIS A 104 -1.18 -2.18 -1.09
N ILE A 105 -0.23 -1.24 -0.99
CA ILE A 105 -0.25 0.00 -1.77
C ILE A 105 0.76 -0.07 -2.91
N HIS A 106 1.98 -0.49 -2.60
CA HIS A 106 3.06 -0.49 -3.58
C HIS A 106 4.15 -1.49 -3.22
N ARG A 107 4.86 -1.96 -4.24
CA ARG A 107 6.07 -2.78 -4.10
C ARG A 107 7.03 -2.51 -5.24
N GLU A 108 8.31 -2.49 -4.95
CA GLU A 108 9.39 -2.21 -5.90
C GLU A 108 10.65 -2.96 -5.49
N ASN A 109 11.62 -3.04 -6.40
CA ASN A 109 12.98 -3.43 -6.07
C ASN A 109 13.61 -2.41 -5.10
N ALA A 110 14.25 -2.89 -4.04
CA ALA A 110 14.85 -2.03 -3.03
C ALA A 110 16.02 -1.17 -3.56
N ALA A 111 16.79 -1.67 -4.53
CA ALA A 111 17.89 -0.93 -5.13
C ALA A 111 17.38 0.23 -6.00
N GLU A 112 16.39 -0.05 -6.86
CA GLU A 112 15.73 0.94 -7.71
C GLU A 112 15.05 2.02 -6.87
N PHE A 113 14.36 1.61 -5.79
CA PHE A 113 13.73 2.54 -4.86
C PHE A 113 14.76 3.47 -4.19
N ALA A 114 15.88 2.93 -3.71
CA ALA A 114 16.94 3.71 -3.10
C ALA A 114 17.55 4.72 -4.09
N GLU A 115 17.74 4.33 -5.35
CA GLU A 115 18.22 5.22 -6.41
C GLU A 115 17.20 6.33 -6.72
N ARG A 116 15.92 5.97 -6.87
CA ARG A 116 14.83 6.91 -7.18
C ARG A 116 14.72 8.04 -6.15
N PHE A 117 14.88 7.72 -4.87
CA PHE A 117 14.79 8.68 -3.78
C PHE A 117 16.15 9.18 -3.29
N ASN A 118 17.21 8.94 -4.06
CA ASN A 118 18.58 9.39 -3.80
C ASN A 118 19.04 9.08 -2.36
N PHE A 119 18.84 7.82 -1.95
CA PHE A 119 19.29 7.35 -0.65
C PHE A 119 20.82 7.40 -0.57
N SER A 120 21.36 7.84 0.57
CA SER A 120 22.81 7.80 0.79
C SER A 120 23.36 6.37 0.62
N PRO A 121 24.64 6.19 0.26
CA PRO A 121 25.22 4.85 0.09
C PRO A 121 24.99 3.93 1.31
N VAL A 122 25.14 4.48 2.52
CA VAL A 122 24.87 3.76 3.78
C VAL A 122 23.40 3.35 3.90
N ALA A 123 22.45 4.26 3.61
CA ALA A 123 21.03 3.95 3.64
C ALA A 123 20.62 2.93 2.56
N LYS A 124 21.23 2.99 1.37
CA LYS A 124 21.02 1.99 0.30
C LYS A 124 21.47 0.61 0.78
N ILE A 125 22.68 0.48 1.32
CA ILE A 125 23.19 -0.79 1.86
C ILE A 125 22.25 -1.32 2.95
N ALA A 126 21.87 -0.46 3.90
CA ALA A 126 20.93 -0.80 4.96
C ALA A 126 19.59 -1.33 4.42
N LEU A 127 19.01 -0.66 3.41
CA LEU A 127 17.75 -1.08 2.79
C LEU A 127 17.89 -2.42 2.06
N LEU A 128 19.01 -2.67 1.39
CA LEU A 128 19.27 -3.93 0.70
C LEU A 128 19.45 -5.11 1.69
N LYS A 129 20.17 -4.88 2.80
CA LYS A 129 20.25 -5.85 3.92
C LYS A 129 18.87 -6.13 4.50
N TYR A 130 18.10 -5.08 4.78
CA TYR A 130 16.76 -5.16 5.36
C TYR A 130 15.76 -5.96 4.49
N CYS A 131 15.79 -5.74 3.18
CA CYS A 131 14.97 -6.45 2.20
C CYS A 131 15.49 -7.87 1.87
N GLY A 132 16.73 -8.17 2.24
CA GLY A 132 17.42 -9.42 1.95
C GLY A 132 17.92 -9.54 0.51
N VAL A 133 18.16 -8.41 -0.15
CA VAL A 133 18.76 -8.36 -1.50
C VAL A 133 20.24 -8.73 -1.46
N GLN A 134 20.93 -8.44 -0.35
CA GLN A 134 22.33 -8.81 -0.15
C GLN A 134 22.56 -10.33 -0.05
N GLY A 135 21.50 -11.10 0.26
CA GLY A 135 21.57 -12.57 0.25
C GLY A 135 22.25 -13.20 1.47
N TYR A 136 22.46 -12.45 2.55
CA TYR A 136 22.95 -12.97 3.83
C TYR A 136 22.28 -12.27 5.02
N SER A 137 22.22 -12.96 6.14
CA SER A 137 21.71 -12.52 7.43
C SER A 137 22.78 -12.73 8.51
N PRO A 138 22.60 -12.20 9.74
CA PRO A 138 23.50 -12.52 10.85
C PRO A 138 23.64 -14.03 11.10
N PHE A 139 22.60 -14.81 10.85
CA PHE A 139 22.68 -16.28 10.98
C PHE A 139 23.57 -16.91 9.91
N ASP A 140 23.51 -16.41 8.67
CA ASP A 140 24.36 -16.91 7.59
C ASP A 140 25.83 -16.57 7.85
N LEU A 141 26.12 -15.38 8.39
CA LEU A 141 27.46 -14.97 8.78
C LEU A 141 28.01 -15.85 9.92
N TYR A 142 27.18 -16.12 10.93
CA TYR A 142 27.51 -17.06 12.00
C TYR A 142 27.82 -18.47 11.47
N GLN A 143 26.99 -19.01 10.58
CA GLN A 143 27.23 -20.33 10.00
C GLN A 143 28.51 -20.41 9.15
N LYS A 144 28.94 -19.30 8.56
CA LYS A 144 30.21 -19.20 7.82
C LYS A 144 31.44 -18.98 8.70
N GLY A 145 31.26 -18.77 10.00
CA GLY A 145 32.34 -18.41 10.93
C GLY A 145 32.81 -16.96 10.81
N GLU A 146 32.03 -16.10 10.15
CA GLU A 146 32.29 -14.66 10.06
C GLU A 146 31.82 -13.90 11.30
N LEU A 147 30.97 -14.52 12.14
CA LEU A 147 30.63 -14.08 13.49
C LEU A 147 30.96 -15.17 14.49
N THR A 148 31.56 -14.79 15.62
CA THR A 148 31.71 -15.65 16.80
C THR A 148 30.37 -15.88 17.50
N ASN A 149 30.31 -16.85 18.41
CA ASN A 149 29.11 -17.07 19.24
C ASN A 149 28.71 -15.80 20.00
N VAL A 150 29.68 -15.11 20.60
CA VAL A 150 29.46 -13.88 21.40
C VAL A 150 28.91 -12.76 20.53
N GLU A 151 29.45 -12.59 19.32
CA GLU A 151 28.94 -11.60 18.37
C GLU A 151 27.59 -12.00 17.78
N TYR A 152 27.26 -13.29 17.68
CA TYR A 152 25.95 -13.71 17.19
C TYR A 152 24.86 -13.57 18.25
N GLU A 153 25.17 -13.77 19.53
CA GLU A 153 24.24 -13.67 20.66
C GLU A 153 23.57 -12.29 20.75
N GLN A 154 24.26 -11.21 20.35
CA GLN A 154 23.67 -9.85 20.30
C GLN A 154 22.50 -9.71 19.32
N TYR A 155 22.36 -10.65 18.36
CA TYR A 155 21.25 -10.68 17.39
C TYR A 155 20.16 -11.70 17.75
N ASP A 156 20.30 -12.39 18.88
CA ASP A 156 19.56 -13.60 19.25
C ASP A 156 18.47 -13.39 20.32
N ASP A 157 18.10 -12.13 20.60
CA ASP A 157 17.21 -11.80 21.72
C ASP A 157 15.75 -12.30 21.59
N ILE A 158 15.34 -12.87 20.44
CA ILE A 158 13.95 -13.31 20.24
C ILE A 158 13.89 -14.68 19.54
N PRO A 159 13.57 -15.78 20.26
CA PRO A 159 13.42 -17.14 19.69
C PRO A 159 12.47 -17.23 18.50
N GLU A 160 11.51 -16.32 18.39
CA GLU A 160 10.56 -16.24 17.28
C GLU A 160 11.18 -15.67 15.99
N LYS A 161 12.24 -14.85 16.09
CA LYS A 161 12.99 -14.36 14.93
C LYS A 161 13.72 -15.51 14.24
N LYS A 162 14.30 -16.46 14.99
CA LYS A 162 15.00 -17.66 14.46
C LYS A 162 14.15 -18.47 13.49
N LYS A 163 12.91 -18.81 13.87
CA LYS A 163 11.98 -19.61 13.03
C LYS A 163 11.55 -18.91 11.73
N HIS A 164 11.71 -17.59 11.65
CA HIS A 164 11.35 -16.77 10.49
C HIS A 164 12.55 -16.22 9.71
N ARG A 165 13.79 -16.48 10.16
CA ARG A 165 15.04 -15.93 9.61
C ARG A 165 15.69 -16.87 8.60
N GLU A 166 15.64 -18.18 8.85
CA GLU A 166 16.32 -19.19 8.05
C GLU A 166 15.95 -19.10 6.56
N GLY A 167 16.97 -19.01 5.70
CA GLY A 167 16.82 -18.93 4.25
C GLY A 167 16.27 -17.61 3.70
N THR A 168 16.12 -16.56 4.53
CA THR A 168 15.61 -15.26 4.05
C THR A 168 16.69 -14.29 3.59
N GLY A 169 17.94 -14.50 4.03
CA GLY A 169 19.10 -13.68 3.66
C GLY A 169 18.94 -12.19 3.99
N ARG A 170 18.25 -11.85 5.08
CA ARG A 170 17.92 -10.47 5.47
C ARG A 170 18.35 -10.12 6.88
N PHE A 171 18.39 -8.82 7.13
CA PHE A 171 18.49 -8.21 8.46
C PHE A 171 17.12 -7.68 8.90
N TYR A 172 16.80 -7.79 10.19
CA TYR A 172 15.76 -6.97 10.80
C TYR A 172 16.29 -5.55 11.03
N PHE A 173 15.42 -4.57 11.25
CA PHE A 173 15.86 -3.18 11.35
C PHE A 173 16.82 -2.98 12.54
N ASP A 174 16.51 -3.61 13.67
CA ASP A 174 17.32 -3.57 14.90
C ASP A 174 18.62 -4.39 14.82
N GLU A 175 18.81 -5.17 13.75
CA GLU A 175 20.04 -5.93 13.49
C GLU A 175 21.00 -5.17 12.56
N LEU A 176 20.58 -4.04 12.01
CA LEU A 176 21.45 -3.15 11.26
C LEU A 176 22.38 -2.40 12.23
N GLU A 177 23.54 -1.96 11.75
CA GLU A 177 24.43 -1.12 12.55
C GLU A 177 23.75 0.22 12.91
N GLU A 178 24.11 0.84 14.04
CA GLU A 178 23.49 2.11 14.44
C GLU A 178 23.60 3.23 13.38
N ALA A 179 24.72 3.25 12.65
CA ALA A 179 24.91 4.17 11.52
C ALA A 179 23.95 3.86 10.36
N GLU A 180 23.71 2.58 10.07
CA GLU A 180 22.77 2.11 9.05
C GLU A 180 21.33 2.41 9.44
N GLN A 181 20.93 2.15 10.69
CA GLN A 181 19.61 2.47 11.22
C GLN A 181 19.31 3.96 11.09
N ARG A 182 20.23 4.82 11.57
CA ARG A 182 20.10 6.28 11.48
C ARG A 182 20.05 6.75 10.03
N ALA A 183 20.92 6.24 9.17
CA ALA A 183 20.92 6.61 7.76
C ALA A 183 19.59 6.24 7.09
N LEU A 184 19.07 5.04 7.37
CA LEU A 184 17.81 4.57 6.79
C LEU A 184 16.62 5.42 7.24
N ILE A 185 16.49 5.67 8.55
CA ILE A 185 15.45 6.57 9.11
C ILE A 185 15.57 7.96 8.47
N ASN A 186 16.76 8.56 8.48
CA ASN A 186 16.95 9.92 7.97
C ASN A 186 16.58 10.06 6.50
N ASN A 187 16.91 9.07 5.66
CA ASN A 187 16.59 9.11 4.24
C ASN A 187 15.09 8.92 3.98
N PHE A 188 14.40 8.05 4.73
CA PHE A 188 12.93 7.97 4.66
C PHE A 188 12.27 9.27 5.15
N SER A 189 12.71 9.81 6.29
CA SER A 189 12.15 11.05 6.86
C SER A 189 12.31 12.24 5.90
N LYS A 190 13.47 12.35 5.25
CA LYS A 190 13.73 13.40 4.25
C LYS A 190 12.83 13.28 3.02
N ASN A 191 12.40 12.06 2.66
CA ASN A 191 11.72 11.76 1.41
C ASN A 191 10.24 11.37 1.57
N ILE A 192 9.66 11.43 2.77
CA ILE A 192 8.31 10.91 3.04
C ILE A 192 7.26 11.47 2.08
N GLN A 193 7.24 12.78 1.84
CA GLN A 193 6.26 13.43 0.95
C GLN A 193 6.43 13.01 -0.53
N PRO A 194 7.65 13.08 -1.12
CA PRO A 194 7.91 12.49 -2.43
C PRO A 194 7.53 11.01 -2.54
N ILE A 195 7.84 10.20 -1.52
CA ILE A 195 7.53 8.77 -1.50
C ILE A 195 6.02 8.56 -1.49
N LEU A 196 5.26 9.24 -0.62
CA LEU A 196 3.81 9.12 -0.55
C LEU A 196 3.14 9.49 -1.88
N ARG A 197 3.58 10.59 -2.52
CA ARG A 197 3.11 10.99 -3.86
C ARG A 197 3.38 9.89 -4.87
N TYR A 198 4.59 9.36 -4.91
CA TYR A 198 4.96 8.28 -5.83
C TYR A 198 4.12 7.02 -5.63
N ILE A 199 3.99 6.54 -4.38
CA ILE A 199 3.34 5.26 -4.11
C ILE A 199 1.81 5.33 -4.17
N LEU A 200 1.19 6.49 -3.91
CA LEU A 200 -0.26 6.66 -3.94
C LEU A 200 -0.75 7.21 -5.29
N ARG A 201 -0.16 8.32 -5.76
CA ARG A 201 -0.59 8.99 -6.99
C ARG A 201 0.08 8.41 -8.23
N GLY A 202 1.38 8.09 -8.13
CA GLY A 202 2.20 7.67 -9.27
C GLY A 202 3.18 8.74 -9.70
N GLU A 203 4.02 8.41 -10.68
CA GLU A 203 5.01 9.35 -11.21
C GLU A 203 4.36 10.52 -11.92
N LYS A 204 5.00 11.68 -11.82
CA LYS A 204 4.63 12.84 -12.62
C LYS A 204 4.77 12.48 -14.10
N GLY A 205 3.72 12.72 -14.87
CA GLY A 205 3.70 12.40 -16.30
C GLY A 205 3.45 10.93 -16.63
N SER A 206 3.18 10.08 -15.63
CA SER A 206 2.64 8.74 -15.91
C SER A 206 1.28 8.85 -16.61
N GLU A 207 0.96 7.85 -17.43
CA GLU A 207 -0.27 7.83 -18.25
C GLU A 207 -1.54 7.81 -17.38
N HIS A 208 -1.51 7.03 -16.30
CA HIS A 208 -2.64 6.81 -15.42
C HIS A 208 -2.29 7.03 -13.92
N PRO A 209 -2.04 8.29 -13.51
CA PRO A 209 -1.91 8.62 -12.10
C PRO A 209 -3.28 8.52 -11.43
N ALA A 210 -3.31 8.28 -10.11
CA ALA A 210 -4.56 8.35 -9.36
C ALA A 210 -4.88 9.82 -9.04
N ASP A 211 -6.06 10.30 -9.42
CA ASP A 211 -6.60 11.61 -9.06
C ASP A 211 -7.45 11.51 -7.78
N TYR A 212 -8.08 10.36 -7.57
CA TYR A 212 -8.94 10.06 -6.43
C TYR A 212 -8.60 8.71 -5.81
N LEU A 213 -8.91 8.60 -4.51
CA LEU A 213 -8.93 7.34 -3.78
C LEU A 213 -10.38 7.02 -3.39
N LEU A 214 -10.89 5.89 -3.86
CA LEU A 214 -12.20 5.38 -3.47
C LEU A 214 -12.02 4.10 -2.66
N CYS A 215 -12.55 4.11 -1.44
CA CYS A 215 -12.45 2.98 -0.53
C CYS A 215 -13.82 2.33 -0.31
N THR A 216 -13.84 1.01 -0.24
CA THR A 216 -15.01 0.23 0.20
C THR A 216 -14.68 -0.47 1.52
N LYS A 217 -15.51 -0.33 2.54
CA LYS A 217 -15.40 -1.05 3.82
C LYS A 217 -16.52 -2.07 3.94
N ASP A 218 -16.14 -3.34 4.01
CA ASP A 218 -17.06 -4.48 4.18
C ASP A 218 -17.34 -4.67 5.67
N LEU A 219 -18.60 -4.42 6.08
CA LEU A 219 -19.06 -4.56 7.47
C LEU A 219 -19.64 -5.95 7.77
N GLY A 220 -19.75 -6.83 6.77
CA GLY A 220 -20.48 -8.09 6.86
C GLY A 220 -21.98 -7.93 6.62
N ASN A 221 -22.70 -9.06 6.54
CA ASN A 221 -24.14 -9.13 6.24
C ASN A 221 -24.55 -8.29 5.02
N ASP A 222 -23.73 -8.35 3.97
CA ASP A 222 -23.84 -7.57 2.73
C ASP A 222 -23.73 -6.04 2.85
N LYS A 223 -23.70 -5.48 4.07
CA LYS A 223 -23.52 -4.05 4.31
C LYS A 223 -22.09 -3.60 3.97
N LYS A 224 -22.00 -2.51 3.21
CA LYS A 224 -20.74 -1.87 2.80
C LYS A 224 -20.85 -0.38 3.01
N LEU A 225 -19.75 0.23 3.45
CA LEU A 225 -19.58 1.68 3.41
C LEU A 225 -18.65 2.04 2.28
N PHE A 226 -18.84 3.24 1.75
CA PHE A 226 -18.02 3.79 0.69
C PHE A 226 -17.44 5.14 1.10
N SER A 227 -16.29 5.49 0.54
CA SER A 227 -15.74 6.84 0.67
C SER A 227 -15.03 7.22 -0.63
N ILE A 228 -14.98 8.51 -0.92
CA ILE A 228 -14.14 9.08 -1.97
C ILE A 228 -13.43 10.31 -1.42
N GLU A 229 -12.17 10.45 -1.76
CA GLU A 229 -11.38 11.65 -1.51
C GLU A 229 -10.43 11.91 -2.67
N THR A 230 -9.94 13.14 -2.78
CA THR A 230 -8.85 13.45 -3.72
C THR A 230 -7.59 12.71 -3.29
N ILE A 231 -6.73 12.39 -4.25
CA ILE A 231 -5.45 11.75 -3.93
C ILE A 231 -4.58 12.64 -3.04
N ALA A 232 -4.74 13.97 -3.13
CA ALA A 232 -4.03 14.92 -2.28
C ALA A 232 -4.44 14.78 -0.82
N GLU A 233 -5.75 14.74 -0.53
CA GLU A 233 -6.26 14.49 0.82
C GLU A 233 -5.80 13.12 1.35
N ALA A 234 -5.79 12.09 0.49
CA ALA A 234 -5.28 10.77 0.86
C ALA A 234 -3.79 10.81 1.21
N ILE A 235 -2.97 11.54 0.45
CA ILE A 235 -1.53 11.71 0.73
C ILE A 235 -1.33 12.44 2.06
N ASP A 236 -2.09 13.49 2.34
CA ASP A 236 -2.00 14.24 3.58
C ASP A 236 -2.41 13.38 4.79
N ARG A 237 -3.46 12.57 4.64
CA ARG A 237 -3.89 11.60 5.66
C ARG A 237 -2.86 10.49 5.87
N ALA A 238 -2.23 10.02 4.80
CA ALA A 238 -1.17 9.01 4.88
C ALA A 238 0.07 9.53 5.62
N TYR A 239 0.38 10.82 5.44
CA TYR A 239 1.49 11.48 6.10
C TYR A 239 1.29 11.53 7.61
N ASP A 240 0.09 11.89 8.09
CA ASP A 240 -0.27 11.94 9.51
C ASP A 240 0.75 12.76 10.33
N ASP A 241 1.47 12.15 11.28
CA ASP A 241 2.51 12.80 12.08
C ASP A 241 3.85 12.98 11.33
N GLY A 242 3.99 12.37 10.16
CA GLY A 242 5.21 12.39 9.35
C GLY A 242 6.38 11.62 9.95
N VAL A 243 6.15 10.82 11.00
CA VAL A 243 7.21 10.15 11.75
C VAL A 243 7.62 8.86 11.06
N ILE A 244 8.94 8.65 10.97
CA ILE A 244 9.55 7.36 10.66
C ILE A 244 10.04 6.74 11.95
N SER A 245 9.53 5.57 12.31
CA SER A 245 9.96 4.87 13.52
C SER A 245 9.93 3.34 13.35
N PRO A 246 10.77 2.58 14.07
CA PRO A 246 10.65 1.13 14.12
C PRO A 246 9.34 0.70 14.78
N LEU A 247 8.72 -0.37 14.28
CA LEU A 247 7.56 -0.97 14.94
C LEU A 247 7.97 -1.68 16.24
N ASN A 248 7.32 -1.32 17.36
CA ASN A 248 7.53 -1.86 18.71
C ASN A 248 7.24 -3.38 18.86
N ARG A 249 6.66 -4.05 17.86
CA ARG A 249 6.44 -5.50 17.90
C ARG A 249 7.24 -6.20 16.82
N LYS A 250 8.22 -7.01 17.24
CA LYS A 250 9.06 -7.89 16.40
C LYS A 250 9.94 -7.17 15.37
N HIS A 251 10.23 -5.88 15.57
CA HIS A 251 11.27 -5.01 14.94
C HIS A 251 11.60 -5.22 13.45
N SER A 252 10.63 -5.71 12.67
CA SER A 252 10.88 -6.17 11.31
C SER A 252 10.51 -5.15 10.25
N SER A 253 9.87 -4.06 10.63
CA SER A 253 9.18 -3.12 9.76
C SER A 253 9.27 -1.70 10.34
N LEU A 254 9.16 -0.71 9.48
CA LEU A 254 9.15 0.71 9.85
C LEU A 254 7.74 1.27 9.69
N HIS A 255 7.32 2.15 10.59
CA HIS A 255 6.22 3.08 10.37
C HIS A 255 6.71 4.27 9.54
N MET A 256 5.84 4.76 8.67
CA MET A 256 5.98 5.99 7.90
C MET A 256 4.62 6.66 7.84
N GLY A 257 4.34 7.55 8.80
CA GLY A 257 2.97 7.99 9.07
C GLY A 257 2.04 6.79 9.28
N LEU A 258 0.90 6.75 8.58
CA LEU A 258 -0.04 5.62 8.64
C LEU A 258 0.38 4.37 7.85
N LEU A 259 1.52 4.43 7.16
CA LEU A 259 2.01 3.31 6.38
C LEU A 259 3.01 2.46 7.16
N THR A 260 3.07 1.19 6.77
CA THR A 260 4.12 0.26 7.16
C THR A 260 5.01 0.00 5.96
N VAL A 261 6.30 0.23 6.14
CA VAL A 261 7.37 -0.13 5.22
C VAL A 261 7.95 -1.47 5.66
N GLN A 262 7.85 -2.46 4.78
CA GLN A 262 8.25 -3.82 5.10
C GLN A 262 8.87 -4.57 3.92
N ARG A 263 9.72 -5.55 4.20
CA ARG A 263 10.03 -6.59 3.21
C ARG A 263 8.74 -7.33 2.83
N LYS A 264 8.55 -7.62 1.54
CA LYS A 264 7.37 -8.36 1.06
C LYS A 264 7.28 -9.79 1.65
N GLY A 265 8.36 -10.57 1.55
CA GLY A 265 8.38 -11.99 1.94
C GLY A 265 7.44 -12.91 1.14
N GLY A 266 7.45 -14.21 1.47
CA GLY A 266 6.65 -15.24 0.79
C GLY A 266 7.15 -15.58 -0.64
N THR A 267 6.31 -16.24 -1.44
CA THR A 267 6.64 -16.64 -2.82
C THR A 267 6.50 -15.46 -3.80
N GLY A 268 7.39 -15.41 -4.81
CA GLY A 268 7.42 -14.42 -5.89
C GLY A 268 7.81 -13.00 -5.46
N GLY A 269 9.08 -12.60 -5.65
CA GLY A 269 9.57 -11.26 -5.29
C GLY A 269 9.76 -11.05 -3.78
N ALA A 270 10.28 -12.07 -3.09
CA ALA A 270 10.40 -12.08 -1.62
C ALA A 270 11.24 -10.92 -1.06
N THR A 271 12.21 -10.44 -1.83
CA THR A 271 13.16 -9.38 -1.48
C THR A 271 12.69 -7.98 -1.88
N GLN A 272 11.47 -7.83 -2.39
CA GLN A 272 10.92 -6.51 -2.72
C GLN A 272 10.62 -5.70 -1.44
N LEU A 273 10.82 -4.39 -1.54
CA LEU A 273 10.26 -3.43 -0.60
C LEU A 273 8.75 -3.35 -0.81
N GLN A 274 7.98 -3.28 0.27
CA GLN A 274 6.53 -3.24 0.24
C GLN A 274 5.98 -2.20 1.21
N PHE A 275 5.02 -1.43 0.71
CA PHE A 275 4.25 -0.45 1.48
C PHE A 275 2.85 -0.97 1.72
N LYS A 276 2.41 -0.94 2.98
CA LYS A 276 1.04 -1.26 3.37
C LYS A 276 0.41 -0.10 4.12
N TRP A 277 -0.87 0.14 3.88
CA TRP A 277 -1.63 1.15 4.62
C TRP A 277 -2.57 0.47 5.59
N THR A 278 -2.40 0.80 6.87
CA THR A 278 -3.31 0.39 7.94
C THR A 278 -4.54 1.28 7.93
N ASN A 279 -5.73 0.70 7.94
CA ASN A 279 -7.02 1.42 7.99
C ASN A 279 -7.15 2.47 6.88
N VAL A 280 -7.06 2.01 5.62
CA VAL A 280 -7.13 2.89 4.45
C VAL A 280 -8.46 3.64 4.35
N PHE A 281 -9.55 3.11 4.92
CA PHE A 281 -10.88 3.71 4.84
C PHE A 281 -11.00 4.91 5.80
N PRO A 282 -11.28 6.13 5.30
CA PRO A 282 -11.57 7.31 6.12
C PRO A 282 -12.99 7.25 6.69
N ASP A 283 -13.13 6.83 7.94
CA ASP A 283 -14.44 6.65 8.59
C ASP A 283 -15.25 7.95 8.68
N GLU A 284 -14.60 9.10 8.75
CA GLU A 284 -15.21 10.44 8.74
C GLU A 284 -15.82 10.84 7.40
N LYS A 285 -15.49 10.13 6.31
CA LYS A 285 -16.02 10.34 4.94
C LYS A 285 -16.98 9.23 4.50
N ALA A 286 -17.49 8.43 5.45
CA ALA A 286 -18.34 7.29 5.15
C ALA A 286 -19.67 7.69 4.51
N LEU A 287 -20.01 6.96 3.44
CA LEU A 287 -21.31 6.98 2.78
C LEU A 287 -21.97 5.61 2.96
N ASP A 288 -23.22 5.61 3.45
CA ASP A 288 -24.15 4.48 3.50
C ASP A 288 -25.14 4.60 2.34
#